data_AF-A0A4Z2DYZ9-F1
#
_entry.id   AF-A0A4Z2DYZ9-F1
#
_cell.length_a   1.000
_cell.length_b   1.000
_cell.length_c   1.000
_cell.angle_alpha   90.00
_cell.angle_beta   90.00
_cell.angle_gamma   90.00
#
_symmetry.space_group_name_H-M   'P 1'
#
loop_
_entity.id
_entity.type
_entity.pdbx_description
1 polymer ?
#
loop_
_entity_poly.entity_id
_entity_poly.type
_entity_poly.pdbx_seq_one_letter_code
_entity_poly.pdbx_strand_id
1 'polypeptide(L)'
;MSIWKDVPSSGSYLGVRSNRRVTSPIKSSHFESHLNKLQADAHFLLSEEFEDLKDVGRNQTMDVARLPENRGKNRYNNILPC
;
A
#
# COMPACT_ATOMS: atom_id res chain seq x y z
N MET A 1 27.98 -0.63 16.97
CA MET A 1 27.97 -0.59 15.50
C MET A 1 26.52 -0.62 15.04
N SER A 2 25.92 0.55 14.79
CA SER A 2 24.51 0.66 14.41
C SER A 2 24.42 0.62 12.89
N ILE A 3 23.99 -0.52 12.34
CA ILE A 3 23.86 -0.79 10.91
C ILE A 3 22.55 -0.18 10.42
N TRP A 4 22.44 1.14 10.44
CA TRP A 4 21.46 1.88 9.66
C TRP A 4 22.24 2.50 8.51
N LYS A 5 22.61 1.65 7.56
CA LYS A 5 23.28 2.08 6.33
C LYS A 5 22.27 2.89 5.51
N ASP A 6 22.52 4.18 5.45
CA ASP A 6 22.34 5.09 4.31
C ASP A 6 21.17 4.77 3.37
N VAL A 7 20.05 5.47 3.58
CA VAL A 7 19.00 5.60 2.57
C VAL A 7 19.55 6.51 1.45
N PRO A 8 19.60 6.08 0.18
CA PRO A 8 20.09 6.93 -0.89
C PRO A 8 19.18 8.14 -1.06
N SER A 9 19.80 9.32 -1.02
CA SER A 9 19.22 10.58 -1.47
C SER A 9 18.84 10.48 -2.94
N SER A 10 17.61 10.89 -3.24
CA SER A 10 17.19 11.54 -4.48
C SER A 10 17.59 10.83 -5.79
N GLY A 11 16.92 9.72 -6.12
CA GLY A 11 17.06 9.05 -7.42
C GLY A 11 15.70 8.76 -8.06
N SER A 12 15.33 9.59 -9.05
CA SER A 12 14.29 9.36 -10.08
C SER A 12 12.93 8.80 -9.63
N TYR A 13 11.95 9.69 -9.48
CA TYR A 13 10.52 9.39 -9.39
C TYR A 13 9.97 8.85 -10.72
N LEU A 14 10.45 7.69 -11.18
CA LEU A 14 9.70 6.93 -12.18
C LEU A 14 8.52 6.30 -11.43
N GLY A 15 7.42 7.05 -11.39
CA GLY A 15 6.11 6.49 -11.15
C GLY A 15 5.90 5.37 -12.15
N VAL A 16 6.07 4.14 -11.69
CA VAL A 16 5.54 2.96 -12.37
C VAL A 16 4.03 3.20 -12.39
N ARG A 17 3.54 3.80 -13.48
CA ARG A 17 2.15 3.64 -13.91
C ARG A 17 2.00 2.17 -14.21
N SER A 18 1.86 1.39 -13.13
CA SER A 18 1.43 0.02 -13.24
C SER A 18 0.06 0.09 -13.89
N ASN A 19 -0.19 -0.71 -14.91
CA ASN A 19 -1.50 -0.86 -15.56
C ASN A 19 -2.55 -1.47 -14.59
N ARG A 20 -2.37 -1.32 -13.27
CA ARG A 20 -3.21 -1.86 -12.21
C ARG A 20 -4.53 -1.11 -12.20
N ARG A 21 -5.61 -1.88 -12.00
CA ARG A 21 -6.96 -1.33 -11.86
C ARG A 21 -7.01 -0.40 -10.65
N VAL A 22 -7.24 0.89 -10.91
CA VAL A 22 -7.47 1.90 -9.86
C VAL A 22 -8.88 1.76 -9.26
N THR A 23 -9.81 1.13 -9.98
CA THR A 23 -11.21 0.94 -9.58
C THR A 23 -11.75 -0.40 -10.06
N SER A 24 -12.64 -1.02 -9.28
CA SER A 24 -13.40 -2.23 -9.62
C SER A 24 -14.87 -2.12 -9.17
N PRO A 25 -15.68 -1.26 -9.81
CA PRO A 25 -17.08 -1.09 -9.42
C PRO A 25 -17.91 -2.35 -9.73
N ILE A 26 -18.77 -2.74 -8.80
CA ILE A 26 -19.67 -3.91 -8.92
C ILE A 26 -21.12 -3.42 -8.74
N LYS A 27 -22.02 -3.82 -9.64
CA LYS A 27 -23.45 -3.52 -9.48
C LYS A 27 -23.99 -4.27 -8.26
N SER A 28 -24.81 -3.61 -7.44
CA SER A 28 -25.37 -4.21 -6.21
C SER A 28 -26.08 -5.54 -6.47
N SER A 29 -26.82 -5.65 -7.59
CA SER A 29 -27.51 -6.89 -8.00
C SER A 29 -26.58 -8.07 -8.32
N HIS A 30 -25.28 -7.84 -8.49
CA HIS A 30 -24.29 -8.86 -8.82
C HIS A 30 -23.27 -9.08 -7.70
N PHE A 31 -23.36 -8.34 -6.59
CA PHE A 31 -22.35 -8.35 -5.53
C PHE A 31 -22.16 -9.75 -4.92
N GLU A 32 -23.24 -10.45 -4.60
CA GLU A 32 -23.18 -11.78 -4.01
C GLU A 32 -22.50 -12.80 -4.94
N SER A 33 -22.90 -12.82 -6.23
CA SER A 33 -22.27 -13.68 -7.23
C SER A 33 -20.78 -13.34 -7.42
N HIS A 34 -20.42 -12.06 -7.41
CA HIS A 34 -19.04 -11.61 -7.49
C HIS A 34 -18.22 -12.06 -6.27
N LEU A 35 -18.77 -11.90 -5.05
CA LEU A 35 -18.10 -12.31 -3.82
C LEU A 35 -17.89 -13.83 -3.79
N ASN A 36 -18.91 -14.62 -4.14
CA ASN A 36 -18.78 -16.09 -4.22
C ASN A 36 -17.67 -16.51 -5.19
N LYS A 37 -17.54 -15.82 -6.32
CA LYS A 37 -16.43 -16.05 -7.27
C LYS A 37 -15.07 -15.71 -6.64
N LEU A 38 -14.94 -14.59 -5.93
CA LEU A 38 -13.69 -14.19 -5.30
C LEU A 38 -13.23 -15.15 -4.17
N GLN A 39 -14.19 -15.73 -3.46
CA GLN A 39 -13.94 -16.62 -2.32
C GLN A 39 -13.66 -18.07 -2.73
N ALA A 40 -13.96 -18.46 -3.96
CA ALA A 40 -13.66 -19.79 -4.48
C ALA A 40 -12.16 -20.11 -4.40
N ASP A 41 -11.84 -21.40 -4.30
CA ASP A 41 -10.46 -21.90 -4.25
C ASP A 41 -9.60 -21.23 -3.17
N ALA A 42 -10.12 -21.21 -1.94
CA ALA A 42 -9.46 -20.62 -0.77
C ALA A 42 -9.10 -19.13 -0.97
N HIS A 43 -10.05 -18.33 -1.47
CA HIS A 43 -9.88 -16.90 -1.70
C HIS A 43 -8.80 -16.54 -2.72
N PHE A 44 -8.57 -17.40 -3.73
CA PHE A 44 -7.51 -17.19 -4.71
C PHE A 44 -7.63 -15.83 -5.43
N LEU A 45 -8.78 -15.55 -6.04
CA LEU A 45 -8.99 -14.30 -6.78
C LEU A 45 -9.06 -13.07 -5.85
N LEU A 46 -9.61 -13.24 -4.64
CA LEU A 46 -9.57 -12.17 -3.63
C LEU A 46 -8.14 -11.81 -3.26
N SER A 47 -7.27 -12.80 -3.11
CA SER A 47 -5.86 -12.60 -2.77
C SER A 47 -5.10 -11.92 -3.91
N GLU A 48 -5.38 -12.28 -5.15
CA GLU A 48 -4.83 -11.62 -6.35
C GLU A 48 -5.23 -10.13 -6.38
N GLU A 49 -6.52 -9.82 -6.22
CA GLU A 49 -7.01 -8.43 -6.21
C GLU A 49 -6.40 -7.62 -5.04
N PHE A 50 -6.20 -8.24 -3.87
CA PHE A 50 -5.59 -7.59 -2.72
C PHE A 50 -4.09 -7.32 -2.92
N GLU A 51 -3.34 -8.28 -3.48
CA GLU A 51 -1.91 -8.16 -3.75
C GLU A 51 -1.61 -7.07 -4.78
N ASP A 52 -2.49 -6.85 -5.75
CA ASP A 52 -2.39 -5.76 -6.72
C ASP A 52 -2.36 -4.38 -6.03
N LEU A 53 -3.01 -4.22 -4.88
CA LEU A 53 -3.08 -2.95 -4.15
C LEU A 53 -1.85 -2.66 -3.29
N LYS A 54 -0.92 -3.60 -3.13
CA LYS A 54 0.17 -3.47 -2.14
C LYS A 54 1.04 -2.23 -2.34
N ASP A 55 1.33 -1.82 -3.56
CA ASP A 55 2.27 -0.71 -3.80
C ASP A 55 1.58 0.66 -3.80
N VAL A 56 0.25 0.70 -3.69
CA VAL A 56 -0.53 1.94 -3.74
C VAL A 56 -0.14 2.86 -2.58
N GLY A 57 0.26 4.08 -2.90
CA GLY A 57 0.64 5.11 -1.92
C GLY A 57 2.02 4.93 -1.28
N ARG A 58 2.73 3.82 -1.53
CA ARG A 58 4.03 3.53 -0.87
C ARG A 58 5.20 4.38 -1.38
N ASN A 59 5.02 5.11 -2.46
CA ASN A 59 6.00 6.02 -3.03
C ASN A 59 5.93 7.45 -2.46
N GLN A 60 5.03 7.71 -1.50
CA GLN A 60 4.94 9.00 -0.79
C GLN A 60 5.97 9.04 0.34
N THR A 61 6.60 10.19 0.56
CA THR A 61 7.63 10.35 1.59
C THR A 61 7.01 10.45 2.99
N MET A 62 7.81 10.33 4.05
CA MET A 62 7.34 10.45 5.44
C MET A 62 8.33 11.27 6.28
N ASP A 63 9.06 12.18 5.64
CA ASP A 63 10.28 12.77 6.19
C ASP A 63 9.99 13.61 7.44
N VAL A 64 8.92 14.40 7.41
CA VAL A 64 8.48 15.22 8.55
C VAL A 64 8.08 14.35 9.74
N ALA A 65 7.35 13.26 9.50
CA ALA A 65 6.90 12.37 10.55
C ALA A 65 8.06 11.61 11.25
N ARG A 66 9.19 11.46 10.55
CA ARG A 66 10.40 10.75 11.04
C ARG A 66 11.38 11.64 11.80
N LEU A 67 11.14 12.95 11.87
CA LEU A 67 11.98 13.85 12.67
C LEU A 67 12.01 13.41 14.14
N PRO A 68 13.17 13.50 14.84
CA PRO A 68 13.29 13.10 16.25
C PRO A 68 12.25 13.77 17.16
N GLU A 69 11.97 15.05 16.91
CA GLU A 69 11.00 15.88 17.64
C GLU A 69 9.55 15.37 17.52
N ASN A 70 9.26 14.62 16.45
CA ASN A 70 7.93 14.08 16.17
C ASN A 70 7.77 12.62 16.63
N ARG A 71 8.86 11.95 17.03
CA ARG A 71 8.83 10.54 17.45
C ARG A 71 7.85 10.28 18.59
N GLY A 72 7.83 11.17 19.59
CA GLY A 72 6.92 11.06 20.74
C GLY A 72 5.46 11.40 20.42
N LYS A 73 5.18 12.01 19.27
CA LYS A 73 3.83 12.38 18.83
C LYS A 73 3.13 11.24 18.07
N ASN A 74 3.86 10.23 17.64
CA ASN A 74 3.34 9.07 16.90
C ASN A 74 3.17 7.89 17.86
N ARG A 75 1.95 7.33 17.95
CA ARG A 75 1.67 6.15 18.79
C ARG A 75 2.48 4.93 18.36
N TYR A 76 2.72 4.78 17.05
CA TYR A 76 3.48 3.70 16.45
C TYR A 76 4.56 4.27 15.54
N ASN A 77 5.74 3.66 15.53
CA ASN A 77 6.88 4.12 14.71
C ASN A 77 6.81 3.65 13.25
N ASN A 78 5.92 2.70 12.95
CA ASN A 78 5.70 2.10 11.63
C ASN A 78 4.39 2.54 10.97
N ILE A 79 3.59 3.39 11.63
CA ILE A 79 2.37 3.98 11.08
C ILE A 79 2.54 5.49 11.18
N LEU A 80 2.96 6.11 10.07
CA LEU A 80 3.28 7.54 9.98
C LEU A 80 2.46 8.17 8.85
N PRO A 81 2.06 9.44 8.98
CA PRO A 81 1.50 10.17 7.86
C PRO A 81 2.56 10.38 6.77
N CYS A 82 2.13 10.23 5.52
CA CYS A 82 2.84 10.69 4.33
C CYS A 82 2.77 12.22 4.17
#